data_AF-A0A7W5DND1-F1
#
_entry.id   AF-A0A7W5DND1-F1
#
_cell.length_a   1.000
_cell.length_b   1.000
_cell.length_c   1.000
_cell.angle_alpha   90.00
_cell.angle_beta   90.00
_cell.angle_gamma   90.00
#
_symmetry.space_group_name_H-M   'P 1'
#
loop_
_entity.id
_entity.type
_entity.pdbx_description
1 polymer ?
#
loop_
_entity_poly.entity_id
_entity_poly.type
_entity_poly.pdbx_seq_one_letter_code
_entity_poly.pdbx_strand_id
1 'polypeptide(L)' 'MRPITLDVDPQGRRILSCACGTIEIARANDWQEFTIEAVDNDLAVVTCANCERNTRLGRLGAEAETPPHSTW' A
#
# COMPACT_ATOMS: atom_id res chain seq x y z
N MET A 1 13.74 6.39 -4.80
CA MET A 1 13.08 5.88 -3.58
C MET A 1 11.58 6.10 -3.75
N ARG A 2 10.74 5.10 -3.44
CA ARG A 2 9.28 5.30 -3.46
C ARG A 2 8.90 6.17 -2.25
N PRO A 3 8.19 7.30 -2.43
CA PRO A 3 7.85 8.19 -1.32
C PRO A 3 6.78 7.59 -0.40
N ILE A 4 6.04 6.57 -0.82
CA ILE A 4 5.11 5.81 0.02
C ILE A 4 5.37 4.31 -0.15
N THR A 5 5.39 3.57 0.96
CA THR A 5 5.49 2.10 0.99
C THR A 5 4.23 1.49 1.57
N LEU A 6 3.93 0.27 1.14
CA LEU A 6 2.88 -0.57 1.68
C LEU A 6 3.53 -1.80 2.29
N ASP A 7 3.25 -2.03 3.57
CA ASP A 7 3.72 -3.16 4.35
C ASP A 7 2.52 -3.89 4.97
N VAL A 8 2.74 -5.12 5.44
CA VAL A 8 1.72 -5.92 6.14
C VAL A 8 2.33 -6.39 7.46
N ASP A 9 1.63 -6.14 8.55
CA ASP A 9 2.06 -6.55 9.87
C ASP A 9 1.83 -8.06 10.11
N PRO A 10 2.40 -8.65 11.19
CA PRO A 10 2.19 -10.07 11.50
C PRO A 10 0.73 -10.46 11.76
N GLN A 11 -0.16 -9.50 11.97
CA GLN A 11 -1.60 -9.72 12.16
C GLN A 11 -2.39 -9.60 10.85
N GLY A 12 -1.72 -9.40 9.71
CA GLY A 12 -2.34 -9.22 8.40
C GLY A 12 -2.89 -7.82 8.14
N ARG A 13 -2.57 -6.83 8.98
CA ARG A 13 -3.00 -5.44 8.81
C ARG A 13 -2.05 -4.70 7.88
N ARG A 14 -2.63 -3.92 6.97
CA ARG A 14 -1.88 -3.12 5.99
C ARG A 14 -1.37 -1.85 6.64
N ILE A 15 -0.13 -1.48 6.36
CA ILE A 15 0.54 -0.29 6.86
C ILE A 15 1.00 0.52 5.67
N LEU A 16 0.60 1.80 5.59
CA LEU A 16 1.15 2.75 4.64
C LEU A 16 2.12 3.67 5.37
N SER A 17 3.32 3.82 4.81
CA SER A 17 4.35 4.71 5.37
C SER A 17 4.82 5.69 4.30
N CYS A 18 4.81 6.98 4.61
CA CYS A 18 5.32 8.03 3.74
C CYS A 18 6.70 8.51 4.19
N ALA A 19 7.54 8.91 3.23
CA ALA A 19 8.85 9.51 3.47
C ALA A 19 8.80 10.84 4.24
N CYS A 20 7.63 11.48 4.38
CA CYS A 20 7.45 12.65 5.24
C CYS A 20 7.32 12.30 6.73
N GLY A 21 7.19 11.02 7.08
CA GLY A 21 7.00 10.53 8.44
C GLY A 21 5.56 10.13 8.79
N THR A 22 4.59 10.37 7.91
CA THR A 22 3.21 9.89 8.10
C THR A 22 3.15 8.37 7.97
N ILE A 23 2.59 7.70 8.97
CA ILE A 23 2.42 6.24 9.00
C ILE A 23 0.99 5.95 9.46
N GLU A 24 0.28 5.09 8.73
CA GLU A 24 -1.08 4.67 9.07
C GLU A 24 -1.24 3.16 8.94
N ILE A 25 -2.00 2.56 9.85
CA ILE A 25 -2.42 1.15 9.79
C ILE A 25 -3.89 1.12 9.41
N ALA A 26 -4.21 0.46 8.30
CA ALA A 26 -5.57 0.34 7.78
C ALA A 26 -6.50 -0.28 8.83
N ARG A 27 -7.67 0.33 9.03
CA ARG A 27 -8.75 -0.27 9.81
C ARG A 27 -9.85 -0.70 8.87
N ALA A 28 -10.03 -2.01 8.67
CA ALA A 28 -11.03 -2.54 7.73
C ALA A 28 -10.92 -1.99 6.29
N ASN A 29 -9.69 -1.71 5.83
CA ASN A 29 -9.37 -1.06 4.54
C ASN A 29 -9.80 0.41 4.42
N ASP A 30 -10.14 1.04 5.55
CA ASP A 30 -10.32 2.46 5.65
C ASP A 30 -9.00 3.15 5.98
N TRP A 31 -8.76 4.29 5.31
CA TRP A 31 -7.54 5.10 5.40
C TRP A 31 -7.94 6.56 5.58
N GLN A 32 -7.35 7.21 6.59
CA GLN A 32 -7.64 8.61 6.95
C GLN A 32 -6.52 9.55 6.51
N GLU A 33 -5.27 9.12 6.64
CA GLU A 33 -4.07 9.89 6.30
C GLU A 33 -3.60 9.63 4.86
N PHE A 34 -4.16 8.61 4.22
CA PHE A 34 -3.87 8.24 2.85
C PHE A 34 -5.15 8.11 2.02
N THR A 35 -5.15 8.73 0.85
CA THR A 35 -6.19 8.54 -0.16
C THR A 35 -5.75 7.46 -1.13
N ILE A 36 -6.64 6.53 -1.44
CA ILE A 36 -6.37 5.42 -2.36
C ILE A 36 -7.32 5.52 -3.54
N GLU A 37 -6.76 5.71 -4.72
CA GLU A 37 -7.49 5.81 -5.98
C GLU A 37 -7.15 4.59 -6.83
N ALA A 38 -8.14 3.74 -7.09
CA ALA A 38 -7.96 2.62 -8.01
C ALA A 38 -7.83 3.15 -9.44
N VAL A 39 -6.74 2.79 -10.12
CA VAL A 39 -6.47 3.20 -11.50
C VAL A 39 -6.79 2.07 -12.48
N ASP A 40 -6.40 0.84 -12.12
CA ASP A 40 -6.66 -0.39 -12.90
C ASP A 40 -6.94 -1.56 -11.94
N ASN A 41 -7.30 -2.73 -12.50
CA ASN A 41 -7.60 -3.94 -11.73
C ASN A 41 -6.51 -4.31 -10.69
N ASP A 42 -5.25 -3.99 -10.98
CA ASP A 42 -4.10 -4.34 -10.14
C ASP A 42 -3.26 -3.14 -9.68
N LEU A 43 -3.69 -1.91 -9.96
CA LEU A 43 -2.93 -0.69 -9.63
C LEU A 43 -3.80 0.32 -8.89
N ALA A 44 -3.25 0.80 -7.78
CA ALA A 44 -3.80 1.94 -7.03
C ALA A 44 -2.77 3.05 -6.93
N VAL A 45 -3.22 4.29 -7.06
CA VAL A 45 -2.45 5.47 -6.66
C VAL A 45 -2.78 5.74 -5.20
N VAL A 46 -1.74 5.80 -4.39
CA VAL A 46 -1.85 6.16 -2.97
C VAL A 46 -1.25 7.53 -2.79
N THR A 47 -2.01 8.44 -2.19
CA THR A 47 -1.64 9.83 -1.95
C THR A 47 -1.64 10.10 -0.46
N CYS A 48 -0.55 10.65 0.08
CA CYS A 48 -0.48 11.06 1.48
C CYS A 48 -1.15 12.43 1.66
N ALA A 49 -2.11 12.53 2.57
CA ALA A 49 -2.83 13.78 2.85
C ALA A 49 -1.93 14.87 3.46
N ASN A 50 -0.87 14.48 4.17
CA ASN A 50 0.00 15.42 4.88
C ASN A 50 1.01 16.16 3.99
N CYS A 51 1.59 15.47 2.99
CA CYS A 51 2.61 16.06 2.12
C CYS A 51 2.28 15.99 0.62
N GLU A 52 1.06 15.54 0.28
CA GLU A 52 0.49 15.45 -1.07
C GLU A 52 1.33 14.61 -2.06
N ARG A 53 2.29 13.84 -1.56
CA ARG A 53 3.08 12.92 -2.37
C ARG A 53 2.23 11.71 -2.69
N ASN A 54 2.40 11.19 -3.90
CA ASN A 54 1.72 9.99 -4.33
C ASN A 54 2.69 8.90 -4.81
N THR A 55 2.22 7.66 -4.84
CA THR A 55 2.92 6.50 -5.38
C THR A 55 1.93 5.52 -5.96
N ARG A 56 2.31 4.91 -7.09
CA ARG A 56 1.59 3.78 -7.66
C ARG A 56 2.01 2.50 -6.93
N LEU A 57 1.05 1.87 -6.29
CA LEU A 57 1.21 0.59 -5.61
C LEU A 57 0.43 -0.50 -6.35
N GLY A 58 1.03 -1.69 -6.42
CA GLY A 58 0.34 -2.90 -6.87
C GLY A 58 -0.71 -3.29 -5.83
N ARG A 59 -1.81 -3.87 -6.31
CA ARG A 59 -3.07 -4.16 -5.62
C ARG A 59 -2.92 -4.29 -4.09
N LEU A 60 -3.57 -3.38 -3.35
CA LEU A 60 -3.79 -3.45 -1.89
C LEU A 60 -4.75 -4.59 -1.51
N GLY A 61 -4.65 -5.75 -2.16
CA GLY A 61 -5.71 -6.76 -2.21
C GLY A 61 -5.42 -7.95 -3.11
N ALA A 62 -4.35 -7.95 -3.90
CA ALA A 62 -3.78 -9.21 -4.35
C ALA A 62 -3.05 -9.75 -3.13
N GLU A 63 -3.56 -10.84 -2.58
CA GLU A 63 -2.72 -11.91 -2.06
C GLU A 63 -1.46 -11.93 -2.94
N ALA A 64 -0.29 -11.77 -2.34
CA ALA A 64 0.93 -11.98 -3.09
C ALA A 64 0.82 -13.40 -3.65
N GLU A 65 0.46 -13.53 -4.92
CA GLU A 65 0.57 -14.76 -5.66
C GLU A 65 2.03 -15.12 -5.48
N THR A 66 2.25 -16.09 -4.60
CA THR A 66 3.54 -16.63 -4.28
C THR A 66 4.15 -16.96 -5.63
N PRO A 67 5.29 -16.38 -6.03
CA PRO A 67 5.90 -16.78 -7.29
C PRO A 67 6.04 -18.31 -7.17
N PRO A 68 5.53 -19.11 -8.12
CA PRO A 68 5.72 -20.54 -8.04
C PRO A 68 7.22 -20.75 -7.95
N HIS A 69 7.67 -21.19 -6.78
CA HIS A 69 9.02 -21.64 -6.57
C HIS A 69 9.18 -22.80 -7.55
N SER A 70 9.76 -22.51 -8.72
CA SER A 70 10.13 -23.52 -9.70
C SER A 70 11.02 -24.52 -8.99
N THR A 71 10.44 -25.66 -8.63
CA THR A 71 11.17 -26.79 -8.10
C THR A 71 11.67 -27.54 -9.32
N TRP A 72 12.99 -27.49 -9.50
CA TRP A 72 13.75 -28.25 -10.49
C TRP A 72 13.66 -29.75 -10.23
#